data_AF-V6TVA0-F1
#
_entry.id   AF-V6TVA0-F1
#
_cell.length_a   1.000
_cell.length_b   1.000
_cell.length_c   1.000
_cell.angle_alpha   90.00
_cell.angle_beta   90.00
_cell.angle_gamma   90.00
#
_symmetry.space_group_name_H-M   'P 1'
#
loop_
_entity.id
_entity.type
_entity.pdbx_description
1 polymer ?
#
loop_
_entity_poly.entity_id
_entity_poly.type
_entity_poly.pdbx_seq_one_letter_code
_entity_poly.pdbx_strand_id
1 'polypeptide(L)'
;MPGKFLLIGVILQLAGAVRVADKCMPTSLSGPKDCLKHTTTKESNKMYTKCDSNKYLTSTNQCVSDCTIIKGYYGDADKTCKKCNSECAECVGPANTQCSACPAKKILQYTDNNNPSGGGTCVDQCTASTTGTDGCQNCGAEIGEAYYCSTCNSAAQVPINGVCADHSPVSRNTICTYALDGKCRTCAGDYFRFAGGCYETGQQPGQQICTTAEGGLCKVCASGITASNGACSGAVCHASCTTCTTANDVNACKTCAAGYYKENADNNTPGPCRLCSERSPGVGNAQRPPLTTSPCVLKRRVVMTLSTLLLIRRGFLRAPLQASPL
;
A
#
# COMPACT_ATOMS: atom_id res chain seq x y z
N MET A 1 -12.59 87.89 -34.73
CA MET A 1 -11.30 87.45 -35.31
C MET A 1 -11.03 86.03 -34.85
N PRO A 2 -10.39 85.25 -35.71
CA PRO A 2 -10.73 83.87 -36.11
C PRO A 2 -10.23 82.86 -35.06
N GLY A 3 -10.52 81.56 -35.12
CA GLY A 3 -10.96 80.72 -36.22
C GLY A 3 -11.13 79.28 -35.71
N LYS A 4 -12.01 78.46 -36.29
CA LYS A 4 -11.78 77.72 -37.56
C LYS A 4 -10.64 76.70 -37.34
N PHE A 5 -10.79 75.38 -37.43
CA PHE A 5 -11.47 74.55 -38.42
C PHE A 5 -11.77 73.17 -37.76
N LEU A 6 -12.98 72.62 -37.88
CA LEU A 6 -13.53 71.83 -39.01
C LEU A 6 -13.08 70.35 -38.92
N LEU A 7 -14.00 69.44 -38.52
CA LEU A 7 -14.73 68.48 -39.40
C LEU A 7 -13.90 67.19 -39.62
N ILE A 8 -14.40 65.96 -39.78
CA ILE A 8 -15.69 65.27 -40.02
C ILE A 8 -15.41 63.78 -39.65
N GLY A 9 -16.46 63.03 -39.32
CA GLY A 9 -16.49 61.56 -39.54
C GLY A 9 -17.05 60.83 -38.34
N VAL A 10 -18.37 60.86 -38.09
CA VAL A 10 -19.41 59.97 -38.66
C VAL A 10 -19.02 58.47 -38.62
N ILE A 11 -19.96 57.69 -38.09
CA ILE A 11 -20.37 56.32 -38.46
C ILE A 11 -20.15 55.23 -37.39
N LEU A 12 -21.30 54.72 -36.94
CA LEU A 12 -21.66 53.34 -36.57
C LEU A 12 -21.38 52.77 -35.17
N GLN A 13 -22.52 52.43 -34.56
CA GLN A 13 -22.79 51.31 -33.66
C GLN A 13 -21.87 50.09 -33.88
N LEU A 14 -21.47 49.44 -32.80
CA LEU A 14 -21.85 48.07 -32.43
C LEU A 14 -21.15 47.63 -31.14
N ALA A 15 -21.84 46.83 -30.34
CA ALA A 15 -21.38 46.27 -29.08
C ALA A 15 -20.01 45.57 -29.20
N GLY A 16 -19.06 45.97 -28.36
CA GLY A 16 -17.73 45.36 -28.24
C GLY A 16 -17.53 44.74 -26.86
N ALA A 17 -17.28 43.43 -26.85
CA ALA A 17 -17.08 42.61 -25.67
C ALA A 17 -15.98 43.16 -24.73
N VAL A 18 -16.28 43.24 -23.44
CA VAL A 18 -15.29 43.34 -22.38
C VAL A 18 -14.47 42.05 -22.39
N ARG A 19 -13.32 42.06 -23.06
CA ARG A 19 -12.23 41.13 -22.76
C ARG A 19 -11.27 41.87 -21.82
N VAL A 20 -11.48 41.71 -20.52
CA VAL A 20 -10.40 41.98 -19.57
C VAL A 20 -9.34 40.91 -19.83
N ALA A 21 -8.20 41.36 -20.31
CA ALA A 21 -6.99 40.58 -20.34
C ALA A 21 -6.58 40.30 -18.89
N ASP A 22 -6.81 39.08 -18.43
CA ASP A 22 -6.23 38.61 -17.16
C ASP A 22 -4.72 38.46 -17.35
N LYS A 23 -4.00 39.54 -17.03
CA LYS A 23 -2.63 39.45 -16.52
C LYS A 23 -2.70 38.70 -15.19
N CYS A 24 -2.45 37.39 -15.22
CA CYS A 24 -2.10 36.66 -14.01
C CYS A 24 -0.57 36.56 -13.90
N MET A 25 0.03 37.53 -13.22
CA MET A 25 1.13 37.23 -12.29
C MET A 25 0.53 37.30 -10.88
N PRO A 26 0.85 36.31 -10.04
CA PRO A 26 1.42 36.70 -8.76
C PRO A 26 2.74 36.00 -8.48
N THR A 27 3.57 36.81 -7.85
CA THR A 27 4.79 36.56 -7.10
C THR A 27 4.64 35.40 -6.11
N SER A 28 5.51 34.39 -6.24
CA SER A 28 6.07 33.49 -5.20
C SER A 28 5.16 32.70 -4.21
N LEU A 29 5.24 31.36 -4.33
CA LEU A 29 5.10 30.26 -3.34
C LEU A 29 3.68 29.92 -2.81
N SER A 30 3.11 28.72 -2.92
CA SER A 30 3.46 27.44 -3.56
C SER A 30 2.20 26.57 -3.53
N GLY A 31 1.60 26.25 -4.69
CA GLY A 31 0.84 25.00 -4.78
C GLY A 31 1.80 23.82 -4.52
N PRO A 32 1.32 22.64 -4.09
CA PRO A 32 2.23 21.49 -3.98
C PRO A 32 2.91 21.32 -5.34
N LYS A 33 4.25 21.36 -5.33
CA LYS A 33 5.14 21.48 -6.51
C LYS A 33 5.08 20.27 -7.47
N ASP A 34 4.08 19.41 -7.33
CA ASP A 34 4.01 18.06 -7.87
C ASP A 34 2.91 17.87 -8.93
N CYS A 35 2.31 18.96 -9.41
CA CYS A 35 1.08 18.89 -10.17
C CYS A 35 0.94 19.94 -11.29
N LEU A 36 0.49 19.51 -12.47
CA LEU A 36 0.54 20.30 -13.72
C LEU A 36 -0.77 20.96 -14.13
N LYS A 37 -1.94 20.39 -13.81
CA LYS A 37 -3.24 20.88 -14.32
C LYS A 37 -4.37 20.77 -13.31
N HIS A 38 -5.28 21.74 -13.33
CA HIS A 38 -6.42 21.87 -12.42
C HIS A 38 -7.73 22.07 -13.16
N THR A 39 -8.82 21.57 -12.59
CA THR A 39 -10.20 21.96 -12.95
C THR A 39 -10.69 22.95 -11.89
N THR A 40 -10.94 24.21 -12.24
CA THR A 40 -11.40 25.27 -11.31
C THR A 40 -12.73 24.86 -10.62
N THR A 41 -12.96 25.15 -9.33
CA THR A 41 -13.40 26.46 -8.79
C THR A 41 -13.22 26.53 -7.26
N LYS A 42 -12.81 27.72 -6.77
CA LYS A 42 -12.57 28.13 -5.36
C LYS A 42 -11.42 27.42 -4.62
N GLU A 43 -10.63 28.23 -3.92
CA GLU A 43 -9.30 27.94 -3.32
C GLU A 43 -9.22 26.80 -2.28
N SER A 44 -10.29 26.05 -2.05
CA SER A 44 -10.33 25.02 -0.99
C SER A 44 -10.39 23.57 -1.50
N ASN A 45 -10.61 23.30 -2.80
CA ASN A 45 -10.73 21.92 -3.29
C ASN A 45 -10.18 21.73 -4.71
N LYS A 46 -8.87 21.90 -4.84
CA LYS A 46 -8.13 21.84 -6.10
C LYS A 46 -7.95 20.37 -6.55
N MET A 47 -8.75 19.92 -7.52
CA MET A 47 -8.62 18.58 -8.14
C MET A 47 -7.66 18.63 -9.34
N TYR A 48 -6.80 17.62 -9.46
CA TYR A 48 -5.80 17.51 -10.51
C TYR A 48 -6.23 16.55 -11.62
N THR A 49 -5.94 16.92 -12.86
CA THR A 49 -6.16 16.04 -14.02
C THR A 49 -4.87 15.43 -14.56
N LYS A 50 -3.71 15.96 -14.13
CA LYS A 50 -2.40 15.45 -14.48
C LYS A 50 -1.37 15.84 -13.42
N CYS A 51 -0.54 14.88 -13.04
CA CYS A 51 0.61 15.08 -12.17
C CYS A 51 1.87 15.38 -12.99
N ASP A 52 2.92 15.89 -12.34
CA ASP A 52 4.24 15.95 -12.96
C ASP A 52 4.68 14.57 -13.49
N SER A 53 5.57 14.57 -14.48
CA SER A 53 6.00 13.34 -15.19
C SER A 53 6.49 12.21 -14.27
N ASN A 54 6.93 12.56 -13.07
CA ASN A 54 7.53 11.66 -12.09
C ASN A 54 6.56 11.25 -10.96
N LYS A 55 5.27 11.57 -11.09
CA LYS A 55 4.24 11.34 -10.07
C LYS A 55 3.04 10.61 -10.67
N TYR A 56 2.22 10.02 -9.81
CA TYR A 56 1.05 9.25 -10.18
C TYR A 56 -0.23 9.92 -9.70
N LEU A 57 -1.26 9.91 -10.56
CA LEU A 57 -2.59 10.42 -10.23
C LEU A 57 -3.42 9.34 -9.54
N THR A 58 -3.90 9.65 -8.34
CA THR A 58 -4.82 8.79 -7.58
C THR A 58 -6.27 8.97 -8.04
N SER A 59 -7.15 8.02 -7.71
CA SER A 59 -8.60 8.11 -7.99
C SER A 59 -9.28 9.31 -7.32
N THR A 60 -8.66 9.89 -6.29
CA THR A 60 -9.12 11.11 -5.62
C THR A 60 -8.56 12.40 -6.23
N ASN A 61 -7.94 12.31 -7.41
CA ASN A 61 -7.31 13.42 -8.10
C ASN A 61 -6.20 14.09 -7.30
N GLN A 62 -5.41 13.30 -6.56
CA GLN A 62 -4.20 13.74 -5.83
C GLN A 62 -2.95 13.11 -6.46
N CYS A 63 -1.83 13.80 -6.40
CA CYS A 63 -0.56 13.34 -6.95
C CYS A 63 0.33 12.75 -5.86
N VAL A 64 0.82 11.54 -6.09
CA VAL A 64 1.69 10.80 -5.16
C VAL A 64 2.97 10.36 -5.88
N SER A 65 4.09 10.25 -5.15
CA SER A 65 5.34 9.76 -5.74
C SER A 65 5.33 8.27 -6.04
N ASP A 66 4.60 7.52 -5.23
CA ASP A 66 4.46 6.08 -5.35
C ASP A 66 3.01 5.71 -5.01
N CYS A 67 2.41 4.83 -5.80
CA CYS A 67 1.07 4.32 -5.57
C CYS A 67 1.02 3.27 -4.44
N THR A 68 2.15 2.64 -4.10
CA THR A 68 2.23 1.62 -3.04
C THR A 68 1.91 2.18 -1.65
N ILE A 69 2.01 3.51 -1.47
CA ILE A 69 1.53 4.18 -0.24
C ILE A 69 0.04 3.93 0.01
N ILE A 70 -0.70 3.62 -1.06
CA ILE A 70 -2.09 3.19 -1.00
C ILE A 70 -2.08 1.66 -1.11
N LYS A 71 -2.36 0.98 0.01
CA LYS A 71 -2.41 -0.49 0.05
C LYS A 71 -3.29 -1.05 -1.07
N GLY A 72 -2.76 -2.02 -1.82
CA GLY A 72 -3.44 -2.68 -2.93
C GLY A 72 -3.53 -1.84 -4.21
N TYR A 73 -2.64 -0.85 -4.39
CA TYR A 73 -2.51 -0.09 -5.64
C TYR A 73 -1.08 -0.15 -6.17
N TYR A 74 -0.97 -0.10 -7.49
CA TYR A 74 0.30 -0.02 -8.21
C TYR A 74 0.29 1.16 -9.19
N GLY A 75 1.48 1.62 -9.56
CA GLY A 75 1.66 2.68 -10.54
C GLY A 75 1.65 2.13 -11.97
N ASP A 76 0.66 2.51 -12.75
CA ASP A 76 0.52 2.04 -14.13
C ASP A 76 1.30 2.91 -15.14
N ALA A 77 1.49 2.40 -16.36
CA ALA A 77 2.19 3.10 -17.44
C ALA A 77 1.59 4.49 -17.74
N ASP A 78 0.27 4.64 -17.54
CA ASP A 78 -0.45 5.90 -17.71
C ASP A 78 -0.17 6.96 -16.63
N LYS A 79 0.75 6.68 -15.68
CA LYS A 79 1.01 7.52 -14.49
C LYS A 79 -0.25 7.72 -13.63
N THR A 80 -1.04 6.65 -13.50
CA THR A 80 -2.20 6.59 -12.63
C THR A 80 -2.03 5.45 -11.63
N CYS A 81 -2.61 5.60 -10.43
CA CYS A 81 -2.67 4.52 -9.46
C CYS A 81 -3.86 3.62 -9.77
N LYS A 82 -3.58 2.37 -10.16
CA LYS A 82 -4.59 1.35 -10.44
C LYS A 82 -4.62 0.33 -9.30
N LYS A 83 -5.80 -0.21 -9.03
CA LYS A 83 -5.99 -1.24 -7.99
C LYS A 83 -5.37 -2.55 -8.47
N CYS A 84 -4.77 -3.29 -7.55
CA CYS A 84 -4.29 -4.65 -7.79
C CYS A 84 -5.42 -5.61 -8.18
N ASN A 85 -5.04 -6.73 -8.80
CA ASN A 85 -5.91 -7.88 -8.99
C ASN A 85 -6.51 -8.33 -7.65
N SER A 86 -7.76 -8.82 -7.63
CA SER A 86 -8.44 -9.26 -6.41
C SER A 86 -7.74 -10.43 -5.70
N GLU A 87 -6.93 -11.21 -6.41
CA GLU A 87 -6.14 -12.29 -5.84
C GLU A 87 -4.90 -11.81 -5.07
N CYS A 88 -4.49 -10.55 -5.24
CA CYS A 88 -3.32 -9.97 -4.60
C CYS A 88 -3.71 -9.02 -3.46
N ALA A 89 -2.98 -9.03 -2.35
CA ALA A 89 -3.06 -7.98 -1.34
C ALA A 89 -2.26 -6.74 -1.76
N GLU A 90 -1.08 -6.97 -2.33
CA GLU A 90 -0.22 -5.97 -2.95
C GLU A 90 0.33 -6.53 -4.27
N CYS A 91 0.69 -5.67 -5.21
CA CYS A 91 1.10 -6.08 -6.54
C CYS A 91 2.13 -5.13 -7.15
N VAL A 92 2.90 -5.67 -8.09
CA VAL A 92 3.82 -4.90 -8.96
C VAL A 92 3.19 -4.60 -10.33
N GLY A 93 2.02 -5.19 -10.62
CA GLY A 93 1.33 -5.04 -11.89
C GLY A 93 -0.12 -5.54 -11.86
N PRO A 94 -0.83 -5.48 -13.00
CA PRO A 94 -2.26 -5.80 -13.08
C PRO A 94 -2.60 -7.29 -12.98
N ALA A 95 -1.67 -8.19 -13.31
CA ALA A 95 -1.97 -9.62 -13.40
C ALA A 95 -2.01 -10.30 -12.03
N ASN A 96 -2.75 -11.41 -11.93
CA ASN A 96 -2.79 -12.28 -10.74
C ASN A 96 -1.47 -13.04 -10.50
N THR A 97 -0.53 -12.99 -11.44
CA THR A 97 0.84 -13.52 -11.36
C THR A 97 1.88 -12.46 -10.99
N GLN A 98 1.44 -11.23 -10.69
CA GLN A 98 2.28 -10.08 -10.35
C GLN A 98 2.00 -9.59 -8.92
N CYS A 99 1.59 -10.49 -8.03
CA CYS A 99 1.41 -10.17 -6.61
C CYS A 99 2.78 -9.98 -5.93
N SER A 100 2.89 -9.00 -5.04
CA SER A 100 4.05 -8.82 -4.14
C SER A 100 3.72 -9.20 -2.69
N ALA A 101 2.45 -9.26 -2.35
CA ALA A 101 1.94 -9.80 -1.09
C ALA A 101 0.58 -10.46 -1.31
N CYS A 102 0.28 -11.46 -0.49
CA CYS A 102 -0.92 -12.25 -0.60
C CYS A 102 -1.95 -11.94 0.49
N PRO A 103 -3.25 -12.16 0.22
CA PRO A 103 -4.29 -12.11 1.24
C PRO A 103 -4.00 -13.11 2.37
N ALA A 104 -4.66 -12.91 3.52
CA ALA A 104 -4.58 -13.84 4.65
C ALA A 104 -4.83 -15.28 4.21
N LYS A 105 -4.09 -16.22 4.81
CA LYS A 105 -4.10 -17.66 4.53
C LYS A 105 -3.61 -18.07 3.14
N LYS A 106 -3.01 -17.14 2.38
CA LYS A 106 -2.32 -17.44 1.12
C LYS A 106 -0.85 -17.07 1.22
N ILE A 107 -0.01 -17.78 0.48
CA ILE A 107 1.43 -17.53 0.39
C ILE A 107 1.82 -17.13 -1.03
N LEU A 108 2.88 -16.34 -1.15
CA LEU A 108 3.38 -15.90 -2.44
C LEU A 108 4.29 -16.97 -3.04
N GLN A 109 3.93 -17.45 -4.23
CA GLN A 109 4.79 -18.26 -5.08
C GLN A 109 5.32 -17.38 -6.22
N TYR A 110 6.62 -17.08 -6.19
CA TYR A 110 7.26 -16.28 -7.24
C TYR A 110 7.14 -16.94 -8.62
N THR A 111 6.82 -16.13 -9.63
CA THR A 111 6.73 -16.61 -11.02
C THR A 111 8.11 -16.98 -11.56
N ASP A 112 9.12 -16.19 -11.19
CA ASP A 112 10.52 -16.44 -11.51
C ASP A 112 11.38 -16.15 -10.28
N ASN A 113 12.02 -17.19 -9.74
CA ASN A 113 12.90 -17.06 -8.58
C ASN A 113 14.16 -16.22 -8.86
N ASN A 114 14.53 -16.03 -10.13
CA ASN A 114 15.65 -15.17 -10.53
C ASN A 114 15.22 -13.70 -10.72
N ASN A 115 13.92 -13.44 -10.81
CA ASN A 115 13.35 -12.11 -10.94
C ASN A 115 12.16 -11.89 -9.98
N PRO A 116 12.41 -11.83 -8.66
CA PRO A 116 11.35 -11.62 -7.66
C PRO A 116 10.59 -10.31 -7.83
N SER A 117 11.22 -9.31 -8.46
CA SER A 117 10.61 -8.00 -8.78
C SER A 117 9.43 -8.12 -9.75
N GLY A 118 9.32 -9.21 -10.50
CA GLY A 118 8.15 -9.52 -11.33
C GLY A 118 6.92 -9.96 -10.54
N GLY A 119 7.08 -10.24 -9.24
CA GLY A 119 6.03 -10.75 -8.37
C GLY A 119 5.75 -12.24 -8.58
N GLY A 120 4.59 -12.66 -8.12
CA GLY A 120 4.18 -14.05 -8.13
C GLY A 120 2.68 -14.25 -8.05
N THR A 121 2.29 -15.51 -7.87
CA THR A 121 0.89 -15.93 -7.70
C THR A 121 0.63 -16.24 -6.23
N CYS A 122 -0.55 -15.89 -5.74
CA CYS A 122 -0.98 -16.25 -4.40
C CYS A 122 -1.62 -17.64 -4.40
N VAL A 123 -0.93 -18.60 -3.79
CA VAL A 123 -1.38 -19.98 -3.61
C VAL A 123 -1.84 -20.22 -2.18
N ASP A 124 -2.54 -21.32 -1.94
CA ASP A 124 -2.94 -21.69 -0.59
C ASP A 124 -1.73 -21.85 0.32
N GLN A 125 -1.88 -21.46 1.57
CA GLN A 125 -0.85 -21.65 2.59
C GLN A 125 -0.47 -23.12 2.77
N CYS A 126 0.62 -23.33 3.52
CA CYS A 126 1.12 -24.67 3.82
C CYS A 126 0.00 -25.59 4.33
N THR A 127 -0.09 -26.77 3.73
CA THR A 127 -0.93 -27.87 4.19
C THR A 127 -0.02 -29.05 4.52
N ALA A 128 -0.21 -29.64 5.70
CA ALA A 128 0.57 -30.80 6.12
C ALA A 128 0.27 -31.98 5.20
N SER A 129 1.32 -32.57 4.63
CA SER A 129 1.22 -33.78 3.83
C SER A 129 1.12 -34.97 4.77
N THR A 130 -0.02 -35.66 4.71
CA THR A 130 -0.35 -36.83 5.54
C THR A 130 0.02 -38.15 4.86
N THR A 131 0.48 -38.09 3.60
CA THR A 131 0.79 -39.26 2.78
C THR A 131 2.10 -39.04 2.04
N GLY A 132 3.08 -39.91 2.29
CA GLY A 132 4.35 -39.96 1.54
C GLY A 132 5.57 -39.46 2.32
N THR A 133 6.73 -39.59 1.69
CA THR A 133 8.05 -39.17 2.22
C THR A 133 8.39 -37.73 1.91
N ASP A 134 7.63 -37.06 1.04
CA ASP A 134 7.90 -35.71 0.56
C ASP A 134 6.90 -34.68 1.05
N GLY A 135 7.32 -33.42 1.00
CA GLY A 135 6.50 -32.28 1.38
C GLY A 135 6.56 -31.97 2.87
N CYS A 136 5.65 -31.08 3.30
CA CYS A 136 5.67 -30.56 4.65
C CYS A 136 5.01 -31.51 5.65
N GLN A 137 5.71 -31.86 6.72
CA GLN A 137 5.14 -32.58 7.85
C GLN A 137 4.31 -31.64 8.73
N ASN A 138 4.87 -30.47 9.08
CA ASN A 138 4.26 -29.54 10.03
C ASN A 138 4.27 -28.12 9.48
N CYS A 139 3.09 -27.53 9.33
CA CYS A 139 2.89 -26.12 8.95
C CYS A 139 2.88 -25.20 10.17
N GLY A 140 3.99 -25.17 10.93
CA GLY A 140 4.10 -24.43 12.19
C GLY A 140 4.83 -23.09 12.09
N ALA A 141 5.26 -22.68 10.89
CA ALA A 141 5.89 -21.38 10.70
C ALA A 141 4.82 -20.34 10.37
N GLU A 142 4.36 -19.61 11.39
CA GLU A 142 3.38 -18.53 11.23
C GLU A 142 4.11 -17.23 10.87
N ILE A 143 3.82 -16.69 9.68
CA ILE A 143 4.44 -15.46 9.18
C ILE A 143 3.36 -14.59 8.56
N GLY A 144 3.17 -13.40 9.13
CA GLY A 144 2.05 -12.54 8.78
C GLY A 144 0.73 -13.25 9.14
N GLU A 145 -0.12 -13.46 8.15
CA GLU A 145 -1.43 -14.12 8.31
C GLU A 145 -1.49 -15.47 7.57
N ALA A 146 -0.34 -16.12 7.36
CA ALA A 146 -0.26 -17.41 6.66
C ALA A 146 0.70 -18.39 7.34
N TYR A 147 0.44 -19.68 7.12
CA TYR A 147 1.30 -20.77 7.59
C TYR A 147 2.25 -21.26 6.50
N TYR A 148 3.48 -21.51 6.91
CA TYR A 148 4.59 -22.01 6.11
C TYR A 148 5.13 -23.31 6.70
N CYS A 149 5.89 -24.06 5.90
CA CYS A 149 6.47 -25.30 6.39
C CYS A 149 7.55 -25.05 7.44
N SER A 150 7.39 -25.70 8.60
CA SER A 150 8.36 -25.68 9.70
C SER A 150 9.17 -26.97 9.81
N THR A 151 8.72 -28.05 9.19
CA THR A 151 9.36 -29.37 9.24
C THR A 151 8.95 -30.18 8.02
N CYS A 152 9.92 -30.71 7.29
CA CYS A 152 9.69 -31.59 6.15
C CYS A 152 9.55 -33.05 6.58
N ASN A 153 8.81 -33.84 5.80
CA ASN A 153 8.62 -35.26 6.08
C ASN A 153 9.94 -36.05 5.97
N SER A 154 10.77 -35.72 4.97
CA SER A 154 12.07 -36.36 4.78
C SER A 154 13.17 -35.66 5.55
N ALA A 155 14.04 -36.44 6.21
CA ALA A 155 15.31 -35.94 6.76
C ALA A 155 16.30 -35.46 5.68
N ALA A 156 16.07 -35.83 4.41
CA ALA A 156 16.79 -35.33 3.25
C ALA A 156 16.18 -34.03 2.69
N GLN A 157 15.22 -33.42 3.39
CA GLN A 157 14.62 -32.13 3.01
C GLN A 157 14.73 -31.14 4.15
N VAL A 158 14.76 -29.86 3.80
CA VAL A 158 14.74 -28.76 4.77
C VAL A 158 13.82 -27.64 4.29
N PRO A 159 13.14 -26.91 5.20
CA PRO A 159 12.32 -25.78 4.80
C PRO A 159 13.21 -24.58 4.42
N ILE A 160 13.08 -24.14 3.17
CA ILE A 160 13.66 -22.90 2.63
C ILE A 160 12.50 -22.02 2.20
N ASN A 161 12.41 -20.81 2.77
CA ASN A 161 11.27 -19.91 2.60
C ASN A 161 9.91 -20.58 2.84
N GLY A 162 9.88 -21.55 3.77
CA GLY A 162 8.66 -22.26 4.11
C GLY A 162 8.25 -23.37 3.14
N VAL A 163 9.10 -23.73 2.18
CA VAL A 163 8.90 -24.83 1.23
C VAL A 163 9.99 -25.88 1.43
N CYS A 164 9.63 -27.16 1.40
CA CYS A 164 10.61 -28.24 1.51
C CYS A 164 11.49 -28.31 0.26
N ALA A 165 12.77 -28.03 0.43
CA ALA A 165 13.79 -28.14 -0.60
C ALA A 165 14.68 -29.35 -0.32
N ASP A 166 15.25 -29.93 -1.38
CA ASP A 166 16.19 -31.04 -1.29
C ASP A 166 17.45 -30.63 -0.51
N HIS A 167 17.86 -31.49 0.41
CA HIS A 167 19.07 -31.42 1.21
C HIS A 167 19.67 -32.83 1.36
N SER A 168 19.49 -33.66 0.35
CA SER A 168 20.09 -34.99 0.27
C SER A 168 21.63 -34.92 0.22
N PRO A 169 22.33 -36.03 0.51
CA PRO A 169 23.78 -36.10 0.35
C PRO A 169 24.27 -35.81 -1.08
N VAL A 170 23.41 -35.99 -2.10
CA VAL A 170 23.74 -35.81 -3.52
C VAL A 170 23.54 -34.36 -3.96
N SER A 171 22.57 -33.67 -3.36
CA SER A 171 22.22 -32.29 -3.68
C SER A 171 22.01 -31.50 -2.40
N ARG A 172 23.12 -31.17 -1.74
CA ARG A 172 23.10 -30.38 -0.51
C ARG A 172 22.67 -28.96 -0.82
N ASN A 173 21.56 -28.55 -0.21
CA ASN A 173 21.20 -27.15 -0.19
C ASN A 173 22.32 -26.31 0.47
N THR A 174 22.82 -25.30 -0.23
CA THR A 174 23.90 -24.43 0.27
C THR A 174 23.42 -23.41 1.31
N ILE A 175 22.11 -23.13 1.36
CA ILE A 175 21.48 -22.23 2.33
C ILE A 175 21.41 -22.89 3.71
N CYS A 176 21.16 -24.19 3.77
CA CYS A 176 21.13 -24.94 5.02
C CYS A 176 22.44 -25.70 5.24
N THR A 177 23.29 -25.22 6.15
CA THR A 177 24.60 -25.86 6.39
C THR A 177 24.56 -26.95 7.43
N TYR A 178 23.52 -26.97 8.28
CA TYR A 178 23.27 -28.04 9.23
C TYR A 178 21.77 -28.33 9.31
N ALA A 179 21.40 -29.57 9.01
CA ALA A 179 20.03 -30.06 9.02
C ALA A 179 19.86 -31.20 10.03
N LEU A 180 18.70 -31.27 10.66
CA LEU A 180 18.35 -32.34 11.59
C LEU A 180 16.83 -32.51 11.64
N ASP A 181 16.34 -33.74 11.53
CA ASP A 181 14.92 -34.10 11.63
C ASP A 181 13.99 -33.29 10.71
N GLY A 182 14.36 -33.18 9.42
CA GLY A 182 13.56 -32.44 8.43
C GLY A 182 13.51 -30.93 8.67
N LYS A 183 14.44 -30.38 9.47
CA LYS A 183 14.56 -28.96 9.80
C LYS A 183 15.95 -28.45 9.44
N CYS A 184 16.03 -27.15 9.15
CA CYS A 184 17.31 -26.47 9.12
C CYS A 184 17.66 -25.87 10.49
N ARG A 185 18.89 -26.13 10.94
CA ARG A 185 19.44 -25.68 12.23
C ARG A 185 20.44 -24.55 12.07
N THR A 186 21.13 -24.46 10.94
CA THR A 186 22.07 -23.38 10.63
C THR A 186 21.87 -22.91 9.20
N CYS A 187 21.65 -21.61 9.04
CA CYS A 187 21.46 -20.95 7.75
C CYS A 187 22.76 -20.26 7.31
N ALA A 188 22.94 -20.11 5.99
CA ALA A 188 24.06 -19.41 5.37
C ALA A 188 23.56 -18.25 4.48
N GLY A 189 24.50 -17.39 4.07
CA GLY A 189 24.21 -16.20 3.27
C GLY A 189 23.28 -15.21 4.01
N ASP A 190 22.40 -14.58 3.24
CA ASP A 190 21.43 -13.58 3.74
C ASP A 190 20.15 -14.22 4.33
N TYR A 191 20.25 -15.49 4.73
CA TYR A 191 19.16 -16.22 5.36
C TYR A 191 19.30 -16.23 6.88
N PHE A 192 18.17 -16.16 7.56
CA PHE A 192 18.07 -16.33 9.01
C PHE A 192 17.19 -17.52 9.36
N ARG A 193 17.48 -18.12 10.52
CA ARG A 193 16.71 -19.22 11.06
C ARG A 193 15.42 -18.72 11.69
N PHE A 194 14.30 -19.29 11.27
CA PHE A 194 13.00 -19.06 11.89
C PHE A 194 12.17 -20.35 11.82
N ALA A 195 11.46 -20.70 12.91
CA ALA A 195 10.51 -21.82 12.95
C ALA A 195 10.96 -23.13 12.24
N GLY A 196 12.24 -23.53 12.37
CA GLY A 196 12.76 -24.78 11.77
C GLY A 196 13.20 -24.70 10.31
N GLY A 197 13.15 -23.53 9.67
CA GLY A 197 13.63 -23.29 8.31
C GLY A 197 14.57 -22.09 8.20
N CYS A 198 15.08 -21.89 6.98
CA CYS A 198 15.85 -20.70 6.60
C CYS A 198 15.01 -19.78 5.72
N TYR A 199 15.04 -18.49 6.04
CA TYR A 199 14.24 -17.46 5.38
C TYR A 199 15.14 -16.30 4.99
N GLU A 200 14.98 -15.78 3.78
CA GLU A 200 15.77 -14.63 3.31
C GLU A 200 15.14 -13.28 3.68
N THR A 201 15.96 -12.25 3.81
CA THR A 201 15.48 -10.91 4.22
C THR A 201 15.01 -10.03 3.07
N GLY A 202 15.37 -10.36 1.83
CA GLY A 202 15.11 -9.53 0.66
C GLY A 202 13.72 -9.68 0.04
N GLN A 203 12.96 -10.71 0.45
CA GLN A 203 11.69 -11.04 -0.17
C GLN A 203 10.74 -11.82 0.76
N GLN A 204 9.51 -12.05 0.30
CA GLN A 204 8.53 -12.82 1.05
C GLN A 204 8.98 -14.29 1.17
N PRO A 205 8.71 -14.95 2.31
CA PRO A 205 8.07 -14.40 3.49
C PRO A 205 9.03 -13.78 4.52
N GLY A 206 10.34 -14.02 4.39
CA GLY A 206 11.30 -13.67 5.43
C GLY A 206 11.44 -12.17 5.71
N GLN A 207 11.23 -11.31 4.71
CA GLN A 207 11.23 -9.85 4.88
C GLN A 207 10.17 -9.34 5.88
N GLN A 208 9.12 -10.12 6.15
CA GLN A 208 8.12 -9.77 7.19
C GLN A 208 8.63 -9.95 8.61
N ILE A 209 9.70 -10.71 8.79
CA ILE A 209 10.28 -11.01 10.11
C ILE A 209 11.57 -10.23 10.30
N CYS A 210 12.41 -10.17 9.27
CA CYS A 210 13.78 -9.70 9.38
C CYS A 210 14.21 -8.88 8.17
N THR A 211 14.84 -7.74 8.41
CA THR A 211 15.40 -6.87 7.36
C THR A 211 16.91 -7.04 7.20
N THR A 212 17.58 -7.63 8.18
CA THR A 212 19.03 -7.85 8.16
C THR A 212 19.38 -9.13 8.87
N ALA A 213 20.02 -10.06 8.17
CA ALA A 213 20.48 -11.33 8.71
C ALA A 213 22.01 -11.40 8.66
N GLU A 214 22.61 -12.08 9.63
CA GLU A 214 24.04 -12.35 9.66
C GLU A 214 24.31 -13.60 10.51
N GLY A 215 25.19 -14.47 10.02
CA GLY A 215 25.55 -15.72 10.71
C GLY A 215 24.36 -16.67 10.89
N GLY A 216 23.39 -16.64 9.97
CA GLY A 216 22.19 -17.46 10.04
C GLY A 216 21.14 -16.98 11.06
N LEU A 217 21.31 -15.79 11.64
CA LEU A 217 20.41 -15.21 12.63
C LEU A 217 19.89 -13.86 12.16
N CYS A 218 18.67 -13.53 12.55
CA CYS A 218 18.17 -12.18 12.35
C CYS A 218 18.96 -11.20 13.25
N LYS A 219 19.34 -10.05 12.71
CA LYS A 219 19.99 -8.95 13.46
C LYS A 219 19.05 -7.79 13.68
N VAL A 220 18.27 -7.45 12.65
CA VAL A 220 17.27 -6.38 12.71
C VAL A 220 15.93 -6.95 12.26
N CYS A 221 14.95 -6.90 13.15
CA CYS A 221 13.59 -7.35 12.89
C CYS A 221 12.88 -6.39 11.94
N ALA A 222 11.81 -6.85 11.28
CA ALA A 222 11.00 -6.03 10.38
C ALA A 222 10.39 -4.79 11.05
N SER A 223 10.25 -4.81 12.39
CA SER A 223 9.89 -3.66 13.22
C SER A 223 10.95 -2.56 13.29
N GLY A 224 12.18 -2.83 12.84
CA GLY A 224 13.35 -1.95 12.99
C GLY A 224 14.11 -2.13 14.30
N ILE A 225 13.65 -2.99 15.20
CA ILE A 225 14.30 -3.26 16.50
C ILE A 225 15.33 -4.38 16.34
N THR A 226 16.42 -4.31 17.09
CA THR A 226 17.46 -5.34 17.12
C THR A 226 16.90 -6.65 17.67
N ALA A 227 17.23 -7.75 16.98
CA ALA A 227 16.81 -9.08 17.40
C ALA A 227 17.60 -9.53 18.64
N SER A 228 16.94 -10.28 19.53
CA SER A 228 17.61 -10.90 20.68
C SER A 228 18.00 -12.33 20.32
N ASN A 229 19.30 -12.61 20.15
CA ASN A 229 19.80 -13.92 19.73
C ASN A 229 19.10 -14.49 18.49
N GLY A 230 18.77 -13.63 17.51
CA GLY A 230 18.05 -14.01 16.30
C GLY A 230 16.52 -14.07 16.43
N ALA A 231 15.96 -13.87 17.62
CA ALA A 231 14.52 -13.88 17.85
C ALA A 231 13.92 -12.46 17.83
N CYS A 232 12.80 -12.31 17.13
CA CYS A 232 12.05 -11.07 16.99
C CYS A 232 10.78 -11.00 17.86
N SER A 233 10.50 -12.01 18.67
CA SER A 233 9.27 -12.07 19.48
C SER A 233 9.15 -10.94 20.51
N GLY A 234 10.27 -10.40 21.01
CA GLY A 234 10.30 -9.23 21.90
C GLY A 234 10.50 -7.90 21.16
N ALA A 235 10.74 -7.93 19.85
CA ALA A 235 11.04 -6.79 19.01
C ALA A 235 9.76 -6.19 18.41
N VAL A 236 8.72 -5.99 19.23
CA VAL A 236 7.39 -5.56 18.80
C VAL A 236 7.18 -4.07 19.07
N CYS A 237 6.67 -3.34 18.09
CA CYS A 237 6.32 -1.93 18.25
C CYS A 237 4.97 -1.74 18.95
N HIS A 238 4.71 -0.52 19.41
CA HIS A 238 3.37 -0.15 19.86
C HIS A 238 2.34 -0.39 18.75
N ALA A 239 1.10 -0.75 19.10
CA ALA A 239 0.07 -1.18 18.15
C ALA A 239 -0.29 -0.15 17.06
N SER A 240 -0.04 1.14 17.30
CA SER A 240 -0.23 2.21 16.31
C SER A 240 0.87 2.27 15.24
N CYS A 241 1.90 1.43 15.33
CA CYS A 241 3.17 1.59 14.63
C CYS A 241 3.60 0.32 13.91
N THR A 242 4.11 0.49 12.70
CA THR A 242 4.68 -0.62 11.91
C THR A 242 6.16 -0.80 12.22
N THR A 243 6.89 0.33 12.32
CA THR A 243 8.31 0.32 12.72
C THR A 243 8.56 1.33 13.82
N CYS A 244 9.59 1.11 14.63
CA CYS A 244 9.90 1.91 15.81
C CYS A 244 11.40 1.86 16.15
N THR A 245 11.88 2.83 16.92
CA THR A 245 13.24 2.85 17.48
C THR A 245 13.34 2.19 18.84
N THR A 246 12.21 2.07 19.55
CA THR A 246 12.11 1.45 20.87
C THR A 246 10.87 0.57 20.91
N ALA A 247 11.04 -0.67 21.37
CA ALA A 247 9.94 -1.63 21.45
C ALA A 247 8.85 -1.12 22.41
N ASN A 248 7.59 -1.34 22.01
CA ASN A 248 6.39 -1.00 22.77
C ASN A 248 6.28 0.46 23.29
N ASP A 249 7.01 1.41 22.69
CA ASP A 249 6.89 2.84 23.03
C ASP A 249 6.09 3.58 21.94
N VAL A 250 4.98 4.20 22.36
CA VAL A 250 4.12 4.99 21.49
C VAL A 250 4.83 6.20 20.88
N ASN A 251 5.84 6.76 21.56
CA ASN A 251 6.58 7.93 21.09
C ASN A 251 7.79 7.56 20.21
N ALA A 252 8.12 6.28 20.10
CA ALA A 252 9.30 5.81 19.38
C ALA A 252 8.98 5.39 17.93
N CYS A 253 7.81 5.72 17.40
CA CYS A 253 7.39 5.17 16.13
C CYS A 253 8.08 5.84 14.95
N LYS A 254 8.58 5.02 14.03
CA LYS A 254 9.24 5.45 12.79
C LYS A 254 8.27 5.45 11.62
N THR A 255 7.41 4.44 11.51
CA THR A 255 6.29 4.41 10.56
C THR A 255 5.00 3.96 11.25
N CYS A 256 3.87 4.47 10.79
CA CYS A 256 2.58 4.15 11.40
C CYS A 256 1.94 2.90 10.81
N ALA A 257 1.13 2.23 11.63
CA ALA A 257 0.25 1.17 11.18
C ALA A 257 -0.85 1.73 10.27
N ALA A 258 -1.47 0.86 9.47
CA ALA A 258 -2.60 1.24 8.63
C ALA A 258 -3.73 1.86 9.48
N GLY A 259 -4.30 2.98 9.01
CA GLY A 259 -5.31 3.74 9.77
C GLY A 259 -4.74 4.73 10.79
N TYR A 260 -3.41 4.86 10.88
CA TYR A 260 -2.72 5.86 11.69
C TYR A 260 -1.80 6.73 10.83
N TYR A 261 -1.55 7.97 11.26
CA TYR A 261 -0.63 8.88 10.57
C TYR A 261 0.34 9.56 11.54
N LYS A 262 1.50 9.94 11.02
CA LYS A 262 2.40 10.89 11.70
C LYS A 262 2.03 12.32 11.33
N GLU A 263 2.09 13.21 12.32
CA GLU A 263 1.92 14.64 12.07
C GLU A 263 3.14 15.23 11.35
N ASN A 264 4.34 14.82 11.77
CA ASN A 264 5.59 15.11 11.09
C ASN A 264 5.73 14.06 9.98
N ALA A 265 5.58 14.49 8.71
CA ALA A 265 5.57 13.62 7.53
C ALA A 265 6.91 12.91 7.22
N ASP A 266 7.75 12.68 8.23
CA ASP A 266 9.07 12.08 8.12
C ASP A 266 9.15 10.72 8.84
N ASN A 267 9.99 9.84 8.28
CA ASN A 267 10.32 8.55 8.86
C ASN A 267 11.66 8.59 9.62
N ASN A 268 12.25 9.76 9.85
CA ASN A 268 13.58 9.87 10.47
C ASN A 268 13.51 10.33 11.92
N THR A 269 12.43 11.01 12.28
CA THR A 269 12.13 11.49 13.61
C THR A 269 11.10 10.55 14.24
N PRO A 270 11.47 9.83 15.31
CA PRO A 270 10.51 9.04 16.08
C PRO A 270 9.42 9.93 16.67
N GLY A 271 8.18 9.43 16.69
CA GLY A 271 7.07 10.16 17.28
C GLY A 271 5.76 9.38 17.25
N PRO A 272 4.73 9.85 17.97
CA PRO A 272 3.46 9.15 18.06
C PRO A 272 2.67 9.11 16.76
N CYS A 273 1.93 8.01 16.59
CA CYS A 273 1.03 7.78 15.47
C CYS A 273 -0.42 7.99 15.91
N ARG A 274 -1.16 8.88 15.22
CA ARG A 274 -2.54 9.23 15.57
C ARG A 274 -3.55 8.53 14.66
N LEU A 275 -4.70 8.17 15.21
CA LEU A 275 -5.79 7.57 14.45
C LEU A 275 -6.34 8.54 13.42
N CYS A 276 -6.57 8.06 12.19
CA CYS A 276 -7.21 8.87 11.15
C CYS A 276 -8.63 9.35 11.55
N SER A 277 -9.32 8.60 12.43
CA SER A 277 -10.69 8.91 12.89
C SER A 277 -10.77 10.05 13.92
N GLU A 278 -9.67 10.35 14.61
CA GLU A 278 -9.63 11.40 15.64
C GLU A 278 -9.44 12.80 15.05
N ARG A 279 -9.46 12.93 13.72
CA ARG A 279 -9.30 14.22 13.06
C ARG A 279 -10.56 15.07 13.28
N SER A 280 -10.50 15.97 14.25
CA SER A 280 -11.58 16.92 14.52
C SER A 280 -11.86 17.83 13.30
N PRO A 281 -13.13 18.18 13.02
CA PRO A 281 -13.50 19.09 11.93
C PRO A 281 -13.01 20.55 12.05
N GLY A 282 -12.19 20.90 13.05
CA GLY A 282 -11.96 22.29 13.47
C GLY A 282 -10.54 22.86 13.30
N VAL A 283 -9.54 22.08 12.86
CA VAL A 283 -8.17 22.61 12.68
C VAL A 283 -7.98 23.09 11.24
N GLY A 284 -7.73 24.40 11.10
CA GLY A 284 -7.57 25.07 9.82
C GLY A 284 -6.52 24.42 8.89
N ASN A 285 -6.69 24.67 7.59
CA ASN A 285 -5.93 24.08 6.47
C ASN A 285 -4.39 24.25 6.54
N ALA A 286 -3.84 24.97 7.52
CA ALA A 286 -2.41 25.23 7.69
C ALA A 286 -1.62 24.09 8.36
N GLN A 287 -2.29 23.16 9.05
CA GLN A 287 -1.65 22.00 9.70
C GLN A 287 -1.86 20.68 8.94
N ARG A 288 -2.14 20.76 7.64
CA ARG A 288 -2.29 19.57 6.78
C ARG A 288 -0.88 19.09 6.39
N PRO A 289 -0.36 17.97 6.93
CA PRO A 289 0.76 17.33 6.26
C PRO A 289 0.30 16.98 4.83
N PRO A 290 1.16 17.13 3.82
CA PRO A 290 0.82 16.72 2.46
C PRO A 290 0.42 15.24 2.48
N LEU A 291 -0.71 14.91 1.86
CA LEU A 291 -1.23 13.52 1.77
C LEU A 291 -0.29 12.57 1.01
N THR A 292 0.81 13.09 0.47
CA THR A 292 1.86 12.33 -0.22
C THR A 292 2.57 11.31 0.69
N THR A 293 2.36 11.34 2.01
CA THR A 293 2.95 10.41 2.98
C THR A 293 1.95 9.81 3.98
N SER A 294 0.66 10.15 3.89
CA SER A 294 -0.32 9.79 4.93
C SER A 294 -1.24 8.64 4.48
N PRO A 295 -1.32 7.51 5.21
CA PRO A 295 -2.16 6.36 4.85
C PRO A 295 -3.66 6.60 5.10
N CYS A 296 -4.04 7.81 5.55
CA CYS A 296 -5.43 8.21 5.75
C CYS A 296 -6.12 8.50 4.41
N VAL A 297 -6.49 7.45 3.67
CA VAL A 297 -7.46 7.62 2.59
C VAL A 297 -8.83 7.86 3.22
N LEU A 298 -9.32 9.09 3.10
CA LEU A 298 -10.66 9.44 3.56
C LEU A 298 -11.68 8.67 2.70
N LYS A 299 -12.07 7.47 3.13
CA LYS A 299 -13.28 6.81 2.63
C LYS A 299 -14.42 7.76 3.00
N ARG A 300 -14.89 8.58 2.05
CA ARG A 300 -16.16 9.28 2.21
C ARG A 300 -17.19 8.20 2.48
N ARG A 301 -17.57 8.02 3.76
CA ARG A 301 -18.85 7.40 4.07
C ARG A 301 -19.85 8.30 3.37
N VAL A 302 -20.40 7.83 2.25
CA VAL A 302 -21.71 8.31 1.82
C VAL A 302 -22.63 7.85 2.93
N VAL A 303 -22.77 8.69 3.95
CA VAL A 303 -23.85 8.57 4.92
C VAL A 303 -25.08 8.86 4.08
N MET A 304 -25.67 7.82 3.46
CA MET A 304 -27.05 7.90 3.03
C MET A 304 -27.82 8.15 4.31
N THR A 305 -28.14 9.42 4.55
CA THR A 305 -29.07 9.79 5.59
C THR A 305 -30.36 8.99 5.36
N LEU A 306 -30.91 8.47 6.45
CA LEU A 306 -32.08 7.58 6.47
C LEU A 306 -33.32 8.19 5.78
N SER A 307 -33.26 9.48 5.41
CA SER A 307 -34.31 10.23 4.71
C SER A 307 -34.59 9.75 3.28
N THR A 308 -33.65 9.12 2.57
CA THR A 308 -33.89 8.62 1.19
C THR A 308 -34.59 7.26 1.14
N LEU A 309 -34.68 6.52 2.25
CA LEU A 309 -35.35 5.21 2.27
C LEU A 309 -36.87 5.31 2.43
N LEU A 310 -37.42 6.48 2.80
CA LEU A 310 -38.85 6.67 3.01
C LEU A 310 -39.66 7.01 1.74
N LEU A 311 -39.00 7.41 0.65
CA LEU A 311 -39.71 7.77 -0.60
C LEU A 311 -40.00 6.57 -1.51
N ILE A 312 -39.38 5.41 -1.27
CA ILE A 312 -39.62 4.18 -2.06
C ILE A 312 -40.83 3.40 -1.51
N ARG A 313 -41.24 3.62 -0.25
CA ARG A 313 -42.38 2.92 0.38
C ARG A 313 -43.76 3.56 0.17
N ARG A 314 -43.87 4.68 -0.56
CA ARG A 314 -45.16 5.35 -0.85
C ARG A 314 -45.60 5.36 -2.32
N GLY A 315 -44.94 4.59 -3.19
CA GLY A 315 -45.28 4.49 -4.62
C GLY A 315 -46.13 3.29 -5.04
N PHE A 316 -46.35 2.30 -4.17
CA PHE A 316 -47.17 1.13 -4.48
C PHE A 316 -48.53 1.22 -3.79
N LEU A 317 -49.46 1.98 -4.36
CA LEU A 317 -50.89 1.80 -4.09
C LEU A 317 -51.70 2.19 -5.32
N ARG A 318 -52.32 1.14 -5.91
CA ARG A 318 -53.47 1.12 -6.82
C ARG A 318 -53.23 1.49 -8.30
N ALA A 319 -53.02 0.46 -9.10
CA ALA A 319 -53.56 0.39 -10.46
C ALA A 319 -55.04 -0.05 -10.40
N PRO A 320 -55.97 0.57 -11.14
CA PRO A 320 -57.32 0.03 -11.33
C PRO A 320 -57.34 -1.01 -12.45
N LEU A 321 -58.05 -2.10 -12.21
CA LEU A 321 -58.48 -3.09 -13.20
C LEU A 321 -59.39 -2.42 -14.23
N GLN A 322 -59.02 -2.44 -15.51
CA GLN A 322 -59.95 -2.30 -16.62
C GLN A 322 -59.98 -3.62 -17.39
N ALA A 323 -61.11 -4.31 -17.26
CA ALA A 323 -61.54 -5.33 -18.20
C ALA A 323 -62.30 -4.63 -19.34
N SER A 324 -61.96 -4.94 -20.59
CA SER A 324 -62.79 -4.61 -21.75
C SER A 324 -63.25 -5.92 -22.41
N PRO A 325 -64.52 -6.04 -22.82
CA PRO A 325 -65.00 -7.13 -23.66
C PRO A 325 -64.91 -6.78 -25.16
N LEU A 326 -65.05 -7.84 -25.96
CA LEU A 326 -65.05 -7.95 -27.44
C LEU A 326 -63.68 -8.19 -28.09
#